data_AF-A0A6B0CZX1-F1
#
_entry.id   AF-A0A6B0CZX1-F1
#
_cell.length_a   1.000
_cell.length_b   1.000
_cell.length_c   1.000
_cell.angle_alpha   90.00
_cell.angle_beta   90.00
_cell.angle_gamma   90.00
#
_symmetry.space_group_name_H-M   'P 1'
#
loop_
_entity.id
_entity.type
_entity.pdbx_description
1 polymer ?
#
loop_
_entity_poly.entity_id
_entity_poly.type
_entity_poly.pdbx_seq_one_letter_code
_entity_poly.pdbx_strand_id
1 'polypeptide(L)'
;LFIEYIPDNVLNCKPDFWKTLKYKKDKITYYVYLIENLDDEVFHLSALQDMNRIPIDIADDVATMGKSPHQNDRMTLKLNKNN
;
A
#
# COMPACT_ATOMS: atom_id res chain seq x y z
N LEU A 1 4.11 3.83 2.11
CA LEU A 1 3.93 4.27 0.71
C LEU A 1 2.52 4.82 0.54
N PHE A 2 2.37 5.99 -0.07
CA PHE A 2 1.08 6.54 -0.50
C PHE A 2 1.10 6.56 -2.03
N ILE A 3 0.20 5.83 -2.67
CA ILE A 3 0.20 5.67 -4.13
C ILE A 3 -1.23 5.71 -4.69
N GLU A 4 -1.41 6.35 -5.84
CA GLU A 4 -2.68 6.33 -6.56
C GLU A 4 -2.97 4.93 -7.11
N TYR A 5 -4.23 4.65 -7.42
CA TYR A 5 -4.60 3.39 -8.07
C TYR A 5 -3.91 3.29 -9.43
N ILE A 6 -3.19 2.19 -9.65
CA ILE A 6 -2.65 1.84 -10.97
C ILE A 6 -3.62 0.84 -11.58
N PRO A 7 -4.25 1.16 -12.71
CA PRO A 7 -5.26 0.29 -13.31
C PRO A 7 -4.65 -0.96 -13.92
N ASP A 8 -5.44 -2.03 -13.98
CA ASP A 8 -4.98 -3.38 -14.35
C ASP A 8 -4.43 -3.46 -15.79
N ASN A 9 -4.84 -2.54 -16.68
CA ASN A 9 -4.30 -2.42 -18.03
C ASN A 9 -2.86 -1.86 -18.06
N VAL A 10 -2.40 -1.25 -16.97
CA VAL A 10 -1.03 -0.77 -16.77
C VAL A 10 -0.25 -1.75 -15.89
N LEU A 11 -0.85 -2.20 -14.79
CA LEU A 11 -0.25 -3.15 -13.85
C LEU A 11 -1.26 -4.25 -13.49
N ASN A 12 -1.16 -5.39 -14.16
CA ASN A 12 -2.06 -6.53 -13.95
C ASN A 12 -1.71 -7.30 -12.65
N CYS A 13 -2.04 -6.71 -11.50
CA CYS A 13 -1.94 -7.34 -10.20
C CYS A 13 -3.30 -7.85 -9.71
N LYS A 14 -3.31 -8.66 -8.66
CA LYS A 14 -4.57 -9.11 -8.06
C LYS A 14 -5.31 -7.92 -7.46
N PRO A 15 -6.64 -7.80 -7.67
CA PRO A 15 -7.42 -6.65 -7.20
C PRO A 15 -7.40 -6.51 -5.67
N ASP A 16 -7.24 -7.61 -4.94
CA ASP A 16 -7.21 -7.64 -3.48
C ASP A 16 -5.96 -6.95 -2.89
N PHE A 17 -4.91 -6.72 -3.69
CA PHE A 17 -3.80 -5.84 -3.31
C PHE A 17 -4.29 -4.44 -2.93
N TRP A 18 -5.25 -3.90 -3.68
CA TRP A 18 -5.80 -2.56 -3.48
C TRP A 18 -6.80 -2.47 -2.32
N LYS A 19 -7.10 -3.60 -1.63
CA LYS A 19 -7.90 -3.61 -0.38
C LYS A 19 -7.02 -3.23 0.80
N THR A 20 -6.70 -1.95 0.89
CA THR A 20 -5.88 -1.36 1.95
C THR A 20 -6.46 -0.04 2.43
N LEU A 21 -5.91 0.49 3.52
CA LEU A 21 -6.22 1.81 4.05
C LEU A 21 -6.12 2.90 2.98
N LYS A 22 -7.07 3.83 3.00
CA LYS A 22 -7.13 4.97 2.07
C LYS A 22 -6.81 6.28 2.78
N TYR A 23 -6.01 7.10 2.12
CA TYR A 23 -5.69 8.46 2.53
C TYR A 23 -6.18 9.43 1.46
N LYS A 24 -6.90 10.49 1.83
CA LYS A 24 -7.38 11.50 0.89
C LYS A 24 -6.72 12.83 1.18
N LYS A 25 -6.08 13.40 0.16
CA LYS A 25 -5.54 14.75 0.19
C LYS A 25 -6.05 15.51 -1.02
N ASP A 26 -6.67 16.66 -0.78
CA ASP A 26 -7.34 17.44 -1.80
C ASP A 26 -8.38 16.60 -2.57
N LYS A 27 -8.18 16.43 -3.89
CA LYS A 27 -9.03 15.63 -4.77
C LYS A 27 -8.50 14.22 -5.03
N ILE A 28 -7.32 13.88 -4.52
CA ILE A 28 -6.63 12.62 -4.83
C ILE A 28 -6.82 11.62 -3.67
N THR A 29 -7.09 10.36 -4.03
CA THR A 29 -7.17 9.26 -3.07
C THR A 29 -5.97 8.35 -3.25
N TYR A 30 -5.23 8.13 -2.18
CA TYR A 30 -4.05 7.28 -2.12
C TYR A 30 -4.39 5.98 -1.38
N TYR A 31 -3.87 4.89 -1.90
CA TYR A 31 -3.81 3.59 -1.26
C TYR A 31 -2.52 3.52 -0.46
N VAL A 32 -2.64 3.16 0.81
CA VAL A 32 -1.54 3.25 1.77
C VAL A 32 -1.00 1.87 2.08
N TYR A 33 0.31 1.70 2.00
CA TYR A 33 1.00 0.44 2.28
C TYR A 33 2.13 0.63 3.27
N LEU A 34 2.33 -0.35 4.14
CA LEU A 34 3.55 -0.49 4.93
C LEU A 34 4.68 -0.96 3.99
N ILE A 35 5.81 -0.26 3.99
CA ILE A 35 7.02 -0.72 3.31
C ILE A 35 7.81 -1.53 4.33
N GLU A 36 7.95 -2.82 4.08
CA GLU A 36 8.80 -3.70 4.88
C GLU A 36 10.10 -3.92 4.11
N ASN A 37 11.22 -3.43 4.66
CA ASN A 37 12.56 -3.72 4.15
C ASN A 37 13.09 -4.98 4.84
N LEU A 38 13.41 -6.02 4.07
CA LEU A 38 13.87 -7.29 4.64
C LEU A 38 15.40 -7.31 4.77
N ASP A 39 16.11 -6.89 3.74
CA ASP A 39 17.56 -7.07 3.58
C ASP A 39 18.19 -6.05 2.62
N ASP A 40 17.56 -4.88 2.44
CA ASP A 40 17.92 -3.82 1.49
C ASP A 40 17.85 -4.22 0.00
N GLU A 41 17.48 -5.48 -0.31
CA GLU A 41 17.26 -5.96 -1.67
C GLU A 41 15.79 -6.26 -1.92
N VAL A 42 15.11 -6.85 -0.95
CA VAL A 42 13.72 -7.28 -1.04
C VAL A 42 12.85 -6.42 -0.13
N PHE A 43 11.81 -5.84 -0.72
CA PHE A 43 10.82 -5.04 -0.02
C PHE A 43 9.43 -5.62 -0.22
N HIS A 44 8.58 -5.53 0.80
CA HIS A 44 7.16 -5.79 0.66
C HIS A 44 6.35 -4.49 0.74
N LEU A 45 5.32 -4.40 -0.10
CA LEU A 45 4.20 -3.47 0.09
C LEU A 45 3.05 -4.26 0.70
N SER A 46 2.93 -4.14 2.02
CA SER A 46 1.97 -4.88 2.82
C SER A 46 0.74 -4.01 3.09
N ALA A 47 -0.45 -4.55 2.81
CA ALA A 47 -1.71 -3.83 2.98
C ALA A 47 -1.96 -3.54 4.46
N LEU A 48 -2.53 -2.38 4.75
CA LEU A 48 -2.96 -1.97 6.08
C LEU A 48 -4.43 -2.31 6.30
N GLN A 49 -4.83 -2.46 7.56
CA GLN A 49 -6.22 -2.67 7.91
C GLN A 49 -7.05 -1.43 7.51
N ASP A 50 -8.09 -1.66 6.70
CA ASP A 50 -9.06 -0.62 6.38
C ASP A 50 -10.12 -0.58 7.49
N MET A 51 -10.48 0.63 7.95
CA MET A 51 -11.46 0.81 9.01
C MET A 51 -12.92 0.78 8.52
N ASN A 52 -13.19 0.54 7.23
CA ASN A 52 -14.52 0.71 6.62
C ASN A 52 -15.12 2.10 6.93
N ARG A 53 -14.24 3.09 7.18
CA ARG A 53 -14.57 4.48 7.48
C ARG A 53 -14.07 5.37 6.35
N ILE A 54 -14.44 6.64 6.41
CA ILE A 54 -13.98 7.69 5.50
C ILE A 54 -12.44 7.64 5.41
N PRO A 55 -11.83 7.85 4.23
CA PRO A 55 -10.39 7.93 4.10
C PRO A 55 -9.78 8.89 5.12
N ILE A 56 -8.61 8.54 5.65
CA ILE A 56 -7.89 9.40 6.59
C ILE A 56 -7.44 10.68 5.85
N ASP A 57 -7.51 11.83 6.51
CA ASP A 57 -7.06 13.14 6.01
C ASP A 57 -5.76 13.65 6.66
N ILE A 58 -5.36 13.07 7.81
CA ILE A 58 -4.09 13.31 8.51
C ILE A 58 -3.12 12.15 8.25
N ALA A 59 -1.95 12.43 7.65
CA ALA A 59 -1.01 11.37 7.27
C ALA A 59 -0.47 10.56 8.48
N ASP A 60 -0.29 11.21 9.63
CA ASP A 60 0.27 10.57 10.83
C ASP A 60 -0.68 9.53 11.47
N ASP A 61 -1.99 9.67 11.25
CA ASP A 61 -3.00 8.73 11.76
C ASP A 61 -2.86 7.34 11.12
N VAL A 62 -2.17 7.24 9.98
CA VAL A 62 -1.81 5.95 9.36
C VAL A 62 -1.00 5.07 10.30
N ALA A 63 -0.14 5.66 11.15
CA ALA A 63 0.71 4.91 12.08
C ALA A 63 -0.09 4.16 13.15
N THR A 64 -1.35 4.54 13.36
CA THR A 64 -2.27 3.83 14.28
C THR A 64 -2.82 2.53 13.69
N MET A 65 -2.63 2.29 12.40
CA MET A 65 -3.17 1.12 11.69
C MET A 65 -2.21 -0.06 11.71
N GLY A 66 -2.74 -1.22 12.07
CA GLY A 66 -2.07 -2.50 11.89
C GLY A 66 -2.07 -2.96 10.44
N LYS A 67 -1.30 -4.01 10.16
CA LYS A 67 -1.36 -4.73 8.88
C LYS A 67 -2.75 -5.36 8.69
N SER A 68 -3.21 -5.44 7.45
CA SER A 68 -4.38 -6.24 7.10
C SER A 68 -4.16 -7.70 7.52
N PRO A 69 -5.19 -8.42 8.02
CA PRO A 69 -5.08 -9.85 8.32
C PRO A 69 -4.85 -10.70 7.05
N HIS A 70 -5.11 -10.16 5.86
CA HIS A 70 -4.86 -10.82 4.58
C HIS A 70 -3.65 -10.19 3.89
N GLN A 71 -2.54 -10.92 3.81
CA GLN A 71 -1.27 -10.46 3.23
C GLN A 71 -0.80 -11.27 2.01
N ASN A 72 -1.58 -12.26 1.57
CA ASN A 72 -1.17 -13.18 0.50
C ASN A 72 -0.98 -12.49 -0.86
N ASP A 73 -1.63 -11.35 -1.06
CA ASP A 73 -1.56 -10.57 -2.30
C ASP A 73 -0.64 -9.34 -2.17
N ARG A 74 0.23 -9.30 -1.14
CA ARG A 74 1.25 -8.26 -0.98
C ARG A 74 2.17 -8.22 -2.18
N MET A 75 2.62 -7.03 -2.56
CA MET A 75 3.60 -6.87 -3.64
C MET A 75 5.02 -7.00 -3.09
N THR A 76 5.86 -7.76 -3.79
CA THR A 76 7.31 -7.80 -3.53
C THR A 76 8.04 -6.95 -4.56
N LEU A 77 8.81 -5.99 -4.09
CA LEU A 77 9.73 -5.18 -4.90
C LEU A 77 11.14 -5.71 -4.69
N LYS A 78 11.90 -5.86 -5.77
CA LYS A 78 13.32 -6.19 -5.72
C LYS A 78 14.14 -5.02 -6.23
N LEU A 79 15.10 -4.57 -5.43
CA LEU A 79 16.01 -3.52 -5.82
C LEU A 79 16.83 -3.99 -7.02
N ASN A 80 16.75 -3.23 -8.11
CA ASN A 80 17.60 -3.49 -9.26
C ASN A 80 18.97 -2.84 -9.00
N LYS A 81 20.02 -3.68 -8.90
CA LYS A 81 21.41 -3.24 -8.69
C LYS A 81 22.13 -2.88 -9.99
N ASN A 82 21.39 -2.55 -11.04
CA ASN A 82 21.99 -2.03 -12.26
C ASN A 82 22.69 -0.70 -11.95
N ASN A 83 24.01 -0.80 -11.70
CA ASN A 83 24.94 0.33 -11.67
C ASN A 83 25.01 1.01 -13.05
#